data_AF-A0A644YET2-F1
#
_entry.id   AF-A0A644YET2-F1
#
_cell.length_a   1.000
_cell.length_b   1.000
_cell.length_c   1.000
_cell.angle_alpha   90.00
_cell.angle_beta   90.00
_cell.angle_gamma   90.00
#
_symmetry.space_group_name_H-M   'P 1'
#
loop_
_entity.id
_entity.type
_entity.pdbx_description
1 polymer ?
#
loop_
_entity_poly.entity_id
_entity_poly.type
_entity_poly.pdbx_seq_one_letter_code
_entity_poly.pdbx_strand_id
1 'polypeptide(L)'
;MQICNLFLDKHEQDEAFLSLKLKCLDIINEEWCYNEIKSMAKSFEDYAFSIDQNIPIVASILVNRGCFVEGMEILYKHSDKRNVRSAYLPATLIYSQKSQNKELLKEFDEITDGCFVKYESNGEINFFEMDKKNSDNLYDKLLGCKAGDIISIKRMSNKDYSIRVLRIMDKYLYLHDKILEEAKQPLSGLPMESFNFNSTDPEEMKKDLISLFGQKGEDEKRIRENAINNYYNRELSFTEVIIQAFRNEYLGGYTSLIYEHSGILIFPLPFYESLPQPANRTNFIIDFSSLVIFYQIAKEHNISYPHKFLISVFTIDIIKQKLRIIQSEPKSELSVVVTNEDIIKYQIPENAHQNNIIYLEDLLKWIEKNCEAVVSHRVIDFKRNIDIEDKNEDFIDYILNTLLVFEDKQGILLTDDFIYFKFNLAQIQFSMSTEQYIKNILGDEHPALIEFIKNKYRGYALTTKQLLEEFDKKMNSQDNYYTNCLENISMASAMPCVKLVNAVTQSQLDINQQEIEIKNVFVNMLKNGPLSNEIIQGFQQLLFLELNYSQEKLNFVGQCLENVYQTLGIADNITNNE
;
A
#
# COMPACT_ATOMS: atom_id res chain seq x y z
N MET A 1 22.22 0.67 13.71
CA MET A 1 22.64 0.13 15.01
C MET A 1 24.12 0.32 15.33
N GLN A 2 25.05 -0.30 14.60
CA GLN A 2 26.51 -0.22 14.91
C GLN A 2 27.04 1.23 14.97
N ILE A 3 26.63 2.07 14.01
CA ILE A 3 26.98 3.50 13.98
C ILE A 3 26.43 4.21 15.23
N CYS A 4 25.19 3.91 15.64
CA CYS A 4 24.59 4.48 16.84
C CYS A 4 25.38 4.09 18.08
N ASN A 5 25.73 2.81 18.25
CA ASN A 5 26.50 2.36 19.40
C ASN A 5 27.88 3.04 19.45
N LEU A 6 28.62 3.07 18.33
CA LEU A 6 29.93 3.74 18.26
C LEU A 6 29.88 5.24 18.59
N PHE A 7 28.79 5.91 18.22
CA PHE A 7 28.62 7.33 18.52
C PHE A 7 28.22 7.55 19.97
N LEU A 8 27.26 6.76 20.47
CA LEU A 8 26.76 6.84 21.84
C LEU A 8 27.82 6.45 22.88
N ASP A 9 28.81 5.62 22.53
CA ASP A 9 29.98 5.34 23.38
C ASP A 9 30.79 6.61 23.73
N LYS A 10 30.69 7.66 22.90
CA LYS A 10 31.37 8.96 23.12
C LYS A 10 30.41 10.07 23.54
N HIS A 11 29.16 9.95 23.10
CA HIS A 11 28.11 10.95 23.29
C HIS A 11 26.84 10.26 23.79
N GLU A 12 26.89 9.73 25.01
CA GLU A 12 25.85 8.86 25.59
C GLU A 12 24.44 9.48 25.62
N GLN A 13 24.36 10.81 25.61
CA GLN A 13 23.13 11.61 25.69
C GLN A 13 22.89 12.39 24.40
N ASP A 14 23.34 11.90 23.24
CA ASP A 14 22.95 12.50 21.96
C ASP A 14 21.54 12.07 21.57
N GLU A 15 20.62 13.03 21.53
CA GLU A 15 19.20 12.77 21.29
C GLU A 15 18.93 12.11 19.95
N ALA A 16 19.62 12.57 18.89
CA ALA A 16 19.39 12.08 17.54
C ALA A 16 19.81 10.62 17.44
N PHE A 17 20.97 10.27 17.99
CA PHE A 17 21.48 8.90 17.98
C PHE A 17 20.74 7.98 18.96
N LEU A 18 20.28 8.47 20.12
CA LEU A 18 19.45 7.69 21.04
C LEU A 18 18.10 7.36 20.40
N SER A 19 17.44 8.36 19.81
CA SER A 19 16.16 8.18 19.12
C SER A 19 16.30 7.26 17.90
N LEU A 20 17.39 7.41 17.14
CA LEU A 20 17.71 6.53 16.01
C LEU A 20 18.04 5.11 16.46
N LYS A 21 18.75 4.93 17.58
CA LYS A 21 19.01 3.62 18.17
C LYS A 21 17.72 2.94 18.56
N LEU A 22 16.81 3.65 19.24
CA LEU A 22 15.50 3.13 19.60
C LEU A 22 14.70 2.71 18.36
N LYS A 23 14.66 3.55 17.31
CA LYS A 23 14.07 3.21 16.00
C LYS A 23 14.69 1.95 15.42
N CYS A 24 16.02 1.84 15.43
CA CYS A 24 16.73 0.65 14.94
C CYS A 24 16.38 -0.61 15.76
N LEU A 25 16.25 -0.52 17.09
CA LEU A 25 15.88 -1.66 17.94
C LEU A 25 14.45 -2.12 17.65
N ASP A 26 13.55 -1.15 17.52
CA ASP A 26 12.16 -1.39 17.14
C ASP A 26 12.06 -2.03 15.75
N ILE A 27 12.91 -1.60 14.82
CA ILE A 27 13.06 -2.22 13.51
C ILE A 27 13.64 -3.63 13.64
N ILE A 28 14.75 -3.87 14.33
CA ILE A 28 15.34 -5.23 14.37
C ILE A 28 14.34 -6.24 14.97
N ASN A 29 13.58 -5.85 16.01
CA ASN A 29 12.47 -6.63 16.55
C ASN A 29 12.83 -8.06 16.99
N GLU A 30 14.08 -8.28 17.41
CA GLU A 30 14.50 -9.54 18.01
C GLU A 30 14.22 -9.55 19.51
N GLU A 31 14.19 -10.73 20.14
CA GLU A 31 13.86 -10.87 21.56
C GLU A 31 14.79 -10.05 22.46
N TRP A 32 16.09 -9.96 22.12
CA TRP A 32 17.04 -9.15 22.87
C TRP A 32 16.76 -7.63 22.74
N CYS A 33 16.19 -7.18 21.62
CA CYS A 33 15.85 -5.77 21.43
C CYS A 33 14.79 -5.33 22.43
N TYR A 34 13.86 -6.21 22.83
CA TYR A 34 12.83 -5.89 23.82
C TYR A 34 13.45 -5.47 25.15
N ASN A 35 14.45 -6.22 25.63
CA ASN A 35 15.15 -5.91 26.87
C ASN A 35 15.92 -4.59 26.77
N GLU A 36 16.52 -4.31 25.62
CA GLU A 36 17.27 -3.07 25.41
C GLU A 36 16.33 -1.85 25.31
N ILE A 37 15.20 -1.96 24.61
CA ILE A 37 14.16 -0.94 24.57
C ILE A 37 13.66 -0.63 25.99
N LYS A 38 13.36 -1.66 26.77
CA LYS A 38 12.92 -1.51 28.17
C LYS A 38 13.97 -0.84 29.04
N SER A 39 15.25 -1.13 28.81
CA SER A 39 16.36 -0.46 29.50
C SER A 39 16.46 1.02 29.12
N MET A 40 16.23 1.36 27.85
CA MET A 40 16.26 2.74 27.34
C MET A 40 15.03 3.55 27.78
N ALA A 41 13.88 2.91 28.00
CA ALA A 41 12.62 3.57 28.33
C ALA A 41 12.76 4.56 29.51
N LYS A 42 13.41 4.12 30.59
CA LYS A 42 13.63 4.96 31.79
C LYS A 42 14.51 6.17 31.52
N SER A 43 15.50 6.07 30.62
CA SER A 43 16.34 7.22 30.26
C SER A 43 15.57 8.25 29.45
N PHE A 44 14.53 7.86 28.71
CA PHE A 44 13.72 8.77 27.93
C PHE A 44 12.65 9.49 28.77
N GLU A 45 12.22 8.92 29.89
CA GLU A 45 11.14 9.48 30.72
C GLU A 45 11.46 10.91 31.19
N ASP A 46 12.70 11.17 31.61
CA ASP A 46 13.17 12.48 32.09
C ASP A 46 14.00 13.24 31.04
N TYR A 47 13.99 12.78 29.80
CA TYR A 47 14.82 13.34 28.75
C TYR A 47 14.26 14.66 28.23
N ALA A 48 15.12 15.68 28.14
CA ALA A 48 14.78 16.97 27.56
C ALA A 48 14.97 16.94 26.04
N PHE A 49 13.89 16.69 25.29
CA PHE A 49 13.93 16.64 23.84
C PHE A 49 14.07 18.03 23.22
N SER A 50 15.14 18.22 22.46
CA SER A 50 15.41 19.38 21.61
C SER A 50 14.86 19.24 20.19
N ILE A 51 14.63 18.02 19.70
CA ILE A 51 14.08 17.74 18.37
C ILE A 51 12.62 17.30 18.52
N ASP A 52 11.69 18.20 18.19
CA ASP A 52 10.25 17.99 18.38
C ASP A 52 9.70 16.71 17.76
N GLN A 53 10.24 16.31 16.60
CA GLN A 53 9.83 15.09 15.89
C GLN A 53 10.14 13.81 16.66
N ASN A 54 11.18 13.80 17.50
CA ASN A 54 11.58 12.60 18.24
C ASN A 54 10.58 12.25 19.35
N ILE A 55 9.91 13.25 19.94
CA ILE A 55 8.99 13.05 21.07
C ILE A 55 7.87 12.05 20.74
N PRO A 56 7.00 12.31 19.74
CA PRO A 56 5.92 11.37 19.43
C PRO A 56 6.46 10.02 18.93
N ILE A 57 7.61 9.99 18.25
CA ILE A 57 8.18 8.73 17.73
C ILE A 57 8.67 7.85 18.88
N VAL A 58 9.50 8.39 19.77
CA VAL A 58 10.05 7.66 20.93
C VAL A 58 8.90 7.16 21.80
N ALA A 59 7.97 8.03 22.15
CA ALA A 59 6.83 7.65 22.98
C ALA A 59 5.96 6.56 22.33
N SER A 60 5.67 6.67 21.03
CA SER A 60 4.86 5.66 20.33
C SER A 60 5.56 4.31 20.29
N ILE A 61 6.88 4.26 20.07
CA ILE A 61 7.65 3.02 20.13
C ILE A 61 7.54 2.41 21.55
N LEU A 62 7.75 3.20 22.61
CA LEU A 62 7.67 2.71 23.98
C LEU A 62 6.28 2.16 24.32
N VAL A 63 5.20 2.86 23.95
CA VAL A 63 3.82 2.41 24.14
C VAL A 63 3.54 1.12 23.38
N ASN A 64 3.94 1.03 22.10
CA ASN A 64 3.77 -0.17 21.29
C ASN A 64 4.52 -1.39 21.86
N ARG A 65 5.62 -1.15 22.58
CA ARG A 65 6.45 -2.15 23.24
C ARG A 65 6.02 -2.44 24.69
N GLY A 66 4.90 -1.86 25.14
CA GLY A 66 4.36 -2.08 26.48
C GLY A 66 5.09 -1.35 27.60
N CYS A 67 6.01 -0.44 27.28
CA CYS A 67 6.60 0.52 28.23
C CYS A 67 5.63 1.71 28.38
N PHE A 68 4.43 1.41 28.88
CA PHE A 68 3.29 2.34 28.85
C PHE A 68 3.50 3.56 29.73
N VAL A 69 4.07 3.38 30.93
CA VAL A 69 4.26 4.48 31.88
C VAL A 69 5.23 5.52 31.29
N GLU A 70 6.38 5.06 30.83
CA GLU A 70 7.42 5.92 30.25
C GLU A 70 6.92 6.62 28.98
N GLY A 71 6.29 5.88 28.07
CA GLY A 71 5.76 6.44 26.83
C GLY A 71 4.65 7.47 27.06
N MET A 72 3.71 7.19 27.96
CA MET A 72 2.63 8.13 28.30
C MET A 72 3.15 9.37 29.03
N GLU A 73 4.16 9.22 29.89
CA GLU A 73 4.78 10.34 30.60
C GLU A 73 5.49 11.31 29.64
N ILE A 74 6.22 10.80 28.66
CA ILE A 74 6.88 11.63 27.63
C ILE A 74 5.85 12.48 26.88
N LEU A 75 4.74 11.87 26.46
CA LEU A 75 3.68 12.60 25.75
C LEU A 75 2.97 13.61 26.65
N TYR A 76 2.76 13.27 27.93
CA TYR A 76 2.16 14.18 28.89
C TYR A 76 3.02 15.43 29.12
N LYS A 77 4.33 15.24 29.39
CA LYS A 77 5.29 16.33 29.63
C LYS A 77 5.40 17.32 28.47
N HIS A 78 5.27 16.83 27.23
CA HIS A 78 5.41 17.63 26.01
C HIS A 78 4.08 17.90 25.30
N SER A 79 2.97 17.83 26.05
CA SER A 79 1.62 17.99 25.51
C SER A 79 1.28 19.41 25.07
N ASP A 80 2.18 20.39 25.26
CA ASP A 80 2.09 21.72 24.67
C ASP A 80 2.25 21.68 23.13
N LYS A 81 2.92 20.66 22.60
CA LYS A 81 3.18 20.48 21.16
C LYS A 81 2.01 19.81 20.46
N ARG A 82 1.57 20.37 19.33
CA ARG A 82 0.41 19.89 18.55
C ARG A 82 0.53 18.42 18.12
N ASN A 83 1.68 18.04 17.56
CA ASN A 83 1.91 16.68 17.07
C ASN A 83 1.94 15.63 18.20
N VAL A 84 2.38 16.04 19.40
CA VAL A 84 2.40 15.17 20.59
C VAL A 84 0.98 14.84 21.06
N ARG A 85 0.09 15.84 21.05
CA ARG A 85 -1.33 15.64 21.37
C ARG A 85 -2.02 14.69 20.40
N SER A 86 -1.68 14.75 19.12
CA SER A 86 -2.17 13.80 18.11
C SER A 86 -1.69 12.37 18.36
N ALA A 87 -0.45 12.18 18.78
CA ALA A 87 0.07 10.87 19.15
C ALA A 87 -0.51 10.34 20.48
N TYR A 88 -1.02 11.22 21.34
CA TYR A 88 -1.56 10.86 22.65
C TYR A 88 -2.83 9.99 22.57
N LEU A 89 -3.77 10.31 21.68
CA LEU A 89 -5.04 9.56 21.60
C LEU A 89 -4.86 8.11 21.10
N PRO A 90 -4.04 7.83 20.06
CA PRO A 90 -3.67 6.46 19.72
C PRO A 90 -2.96 5.73 20.87
N ALA A 91 -2.08 6.42 21.60
CA ALA A 91 -1.37 5.83 22.73
C ALA A 91 -2.32 5.41 23.87
N THR A 92 -3.31 6.24 24.20
CA THR A 92 -4.35 5.87 25.19
C THR A 92 -5.17 4.68 24.74
N LEU A 93 -5.53 4.62 23.45
CA LEU A 93 -6.25 3.49 22.87
C LEU A 93 -5.42 2.20 22.98
N ILE A 94 -4.16 2.21 22.54
CA ILE A 94 -3.25 1.05 22.61
C ILE A 94 -3.09 0.58 24.05
N TYR A 95 -2.86 1.50 24.99
CA TYR A 95 -2.78 1.17 26.41
C TYR A 95 -4.06 0.50 26.91
N SER A 96 -5.24 1.05 26.57
CA SER A 96 -6.54 0.48 27.00
C SER A 96 -6.80 -0.93 26.47
N GLN A 97 -6.27 -1.25 25.28
CA GLN A 97 -6.43 -2.55 24.63
C GLN A 97 -5.41 -3.59 25.09
N LYS A 98 -4.14 -3.18 25.28
CA LYS A 98 -3.02 -4.08 25.51
C LYS A 98 -2.62 -4.21 26.98
N SER A 99 -2.89 -3.20 27.82
CA SER A 99 -2.50 -3.24 29.22
C SER A 99 -3.43 -4.11 30.06
N GLN A 100 -2.85 -5.08 30.77
CA GLN A 100 -3.55 -5.83 31.82
C GLN A 100 -3.59 -5.06 33.15
N ASN A 101 -2.73 -4.05 33.29
CA ASN A 101 -2.58 -3.28 34.52
C ASN A 101 -3.23 -1.90 34.35
N LYS A 102 -4.18 -1.55 35.22
CA LYS A 102 -4.90 -0.27 35.19
C LYS A 102 -4.19 0.80 36.03
N GLU A 103 -2.89 0.98 35.79
CA GLU A 103 -2.07 1.93 36.56
C GLU A 103 -2.22 3.38 36.11
N LEU A 104 -2.52 3.59 34.84
CA LEU A 104 -2.80 4.87 34.18
C LEU A 104 -4.29 4.98 33.80
N LEU A 105 -4.71 6.21 33.48
CA LEU A 105 -6.07 6.59 33.06
C LEU A 105 -7.10 6.30 34.15
N LYS A 106 -6.77 6.61 35.40
CA LYS A 106 -7.61 6.34 36.56
C LYS A 106 -8.68 7.41 36.74
N GLU A 107 -9.86 6.94 37.12
CA GLU A 107 -10.96 7.75 37.62
C GLU A 107 -11.09 7.54 39.12
N PHE A 108 -11.42 8.61 39.84
CA PHE A 108 -11.51 8.62 41.30
C PHE A 108 -12.94 8.99 41.73
N ASP A 109 -13.36 8.44 42.87
CA ASP A 109 -14.71 8.72 43.41
C ASP A 109 -14.78 10.06 44.15
N GLU A 110 -13.65 10.53 44.69
CA GLU A 110 -13.56 11.69 45.58
C GLU A 110 -12.33 12.54 45.24
N ILE A 111 -12.49 13.86 45.32
CA ILE A 111 -11.45 14.83 45.03
C ILE A 111 -10.42 14.86 46.16
N THR A 112 -9.17 14.52 45.83
CA THR A 112 -8.03 14.53 46.75
C THR A 112 -6.88 15.38 46.19
N ASP A 113 -5.89 15.68 47.02
CA ASP A 113 -4.70 16.42 46.60
C ASP A 113 -3.94 15.64 45.51
N GLY A 114 -3.55 16.31 44.42
CA GLY A 114 -2.88 15.74 43.26
C GLY A 114 -3.79 15.14 42.17
N CYS A 115 -5.12 15.17 42.33
CA CYS A 115 -6.04 14.76 41.27
C CYS A 115 -6.42 15.92 40.34
N PHE A 116 -7.03 15.59 39.21
CA PHE A 116 -7.51 16.54 38.21
C PHE A 116 -9.03 16.47 38.14
N VAL A 117 -9.68 17.61 38.00
CA VAL A 117 -11.14 17.72 38.07
C VAL A 117 -11.67 18.34 36.80
N LYS A 118 -12.55 17.63 36.10
CA LYS A 118 -13.39 18.18 35.03
C LYS A 118 -14.70 18.65 35.64
N TYR A 119 -15.05 19.90 35.43
CA TYR A 119 -16.26 20.49 35.99
C TYR A 119 -16.97 21.39 34.98
N GLU A 120 -18.26 21.58 35.18
CA GLU A 120 -19.06 22.51 34.40
C GLU A 120 -19.38 23.75 35.24
N SER A 121 -19.22 24.92 34.63
CA SER A 121 -19.60 26.20 35.21
C SER A 121 -20.26 27.04 34.13
N ASN A 122 -21.48 27.53 34.36
CA ASN A 122 -22.25 28.33 33.39
C ASN A 122 -22.41 27.66 32.00
N GLY A 123 -22.48 26.33 31.95
CA GLY A 123 -22.56 25.57 30.69
C GLY A 123 -21.22 25.39 29.96
N GLU A 124 -20.12 25.89 30.50
CA GLU A 124 -18.77 25.70 29.96
C GLU A 124 -18.01 24.62 30.73
N ILE A 125 -17.33 23.75 29.98
CA ILE A 125 -16.45 22.72 30.54
C ILE A 125 -15.10 23.33 30.87
N ASN A 126 -14.68 23.11 32.11
CA ASN A 126 -13.43 23.60 32.66
C ASN A 126 -12.67 22.46 33.33
N PHE A 127 -11.37 22.68 33.53
CA PHE A 127 -10.51 21.73 34.20
C PHE A 127 -9.70 22.42 35.30
N PHE A 128 -9.48 21.73 36.41
CA PHE A 128 -8.71 22.21 37.55
C PHE A 128 -7.76 21.14 38.07
N GLU A 129 -6.52 21.54 38.38
CA GLU A 129 -5.53 20.69 39.04
C GLU A 129 -5.55 20.96 40.54
N MET A 130 -5.79 19.91 41.33
CA MET A 130 -5.81 19.98 42.79
C MET A 130 -4.38 20.02 43.34
N ASP A 131 -3.70 21.15 43.23
CA ASP A 131 -2.42 21.42 43.89
C ASP A 131 -2.64 22.46 45.01
N LYS A 132 -2.26 22.13 46.25
CA LYS A 132 -2.28 23.07 47.38
C LYS A 132 -1.50 24.37 47.14
N LYS A 133 -0.54 24.37 46.21
CA LYS A 133 0.21 25.56 45.81
C LYS A 133 -0.57 26.48 44.87
N ASN A 134 -1.65 25.99 44.23
CA ASN A 134 -2.52 26.84 43.45
C ASN A 134 -3.25 27.81 44.38
N SER A 135 -3.02 29.11 44.17
CA SER A 135 -3.61 30.19 44.97
C SER A 135 -5.09 30.45 44.68
N ASP A 136 -5.74 29.60 43.89
CA ASP A 136 -7.13 29.75 43.51
C ASP A 136 -8.06 29.25 44.63
N ASN A 137 -9.01 30.11 45.02
CA ASN A 137 -10.06 29.85 46.03
C ASN A 137 -10.99 28.65 45.69
N LEU A 138 -10.69 27.88 44.66
CA LEU A 138 -11.42 26.69 44.22
C LEU A 138 -10.98 25.44 44.98
N TYR A 139 -9.69 25.34 45.34
CA TYR A 139 -9.11 24.13 45.94
C TYR A 139 -9.88 23.71 47.21
N ASP A 140 -10.01 24.61 48.18
CA ASP A 140 -10.70 24.31 49.46
C ASP A 140 -12.19 23.99 49.28
N LYS A 141 -12.80 24.45 48.18
CA LYS A 141 -14.23 24.22 47.90
C LYS A 141 -14.48 22.90 47.20
N LEU A 142 -13.51 22.42 46.43
CA LEU A 142 -13.61 21.16 45.68
C LEU A 142 -13.11 19.96 46.48
N LEU A 143 -12.19 20.17 47.42
CA LEU A 143 -11.60 19.08 48.21
C LEU A 143 -12.69 18.25 48.93
N GLY A 144 -12.65 16.92 48.75
CA GLY A 144 -13.63 15.98 49.31
C GLY A 144 -14.97 15.90 48.59
N CYS A 145 -15.20 16.71 47.55
CA CYS A 145 -16.39 16.55 46.70
C CYS A 145 -16.29 15.29 45.84
N LYS A 146 -17.43 14.78 45.40
CA LYS A 146 -17.56 13.59 44.55
C LYS A 146 -18.04 13.97 43.15
N ALA A 147 -17.86 13.05 42.20
CA ALA A 147 -18.45 13.21 40.88
C ALA A 147 -19.98 13.34 40.98
N GLY A 148 -20.55 14.35 40.31
CA GLY A 148 -21.96 14.70 40.36
C GLY A 148 -22.32 15.79 41.38
N ASP A 149 -21.44 16.12 42.33
CA ASP A 149 -21.71 17.16 43.32
C ASP A 149 -21.84 18.55 42.66
N ILE A 150 -22.77 19.36 43.18
CA ILE A 150 -22.99 20.74 42.76
C ILE A 150 -22.61 21.66 43.93
N ILE A 151 -21.60 22.49 43.73
CA ILE A 151 -21.11 23.45 44.73
C ILE A 151 -21.41 24.89 44.29
N SER A 152 -21.82 25.73 45.24
CA SER A 152 -22.06 27.16 44.99
C SER A 152 -20.86 27.99 45.42
N ILE A 153 -20.29 28.74 44.48
CA ILE A 153 -19.14 29.61 44.70
C ILE A 153 -19.60 31.07 44.67
N LYS A 154 -19.50 31.72 45.82
CA LYS A 154 -19.60 33.18 45.94
C LYS A 154 -18.26 33.83 45.57
N ARG A 155 -18.29 34.78 44.63
CA ARG A 155 -17.20 35.74 44.36
C ARG A 155 -17.57 37.10 44.93
N MET A 156 -16.76 38.15 44.69
CA MET A 156 -17.04 39.52 45.17
C MET A 156 -18.39 40.10 44.70
N SER A 157 -19.04 39.51 43.69
CA SER A 157 -20.40 39.86 43.26
C SER A 157 -21.45 39.01 43.99
N ASN A 158 -22.67 39.55 44.16
CA ASN A 158 -23.83 38.83 44.73
C ASN A 158 -24.39 37.70 43.83
N LYS A 159 -23.62 37.23 42.83
CA LYS A 159 -24.02 36.10 41.98
C LYS A 159 -23.37 34.82 42.50
N ASP A 160 -24.20 33.84 42.82
CA ASP A 160 -23.77 32.48 43.11
C ASP A 160 -23.43 31.79 41.78
N TYR A 161 -22.20 31.30 41.66
CA TYR A 161 -21.78 30.46 40.53
C TYR A 161 -21.91 29.00 40.93
N SER A 162 -22.75 28.23 40.24
CA SER A 162 -22.84 26.79 40.46
C SER A 162 -21.77 26.08 39.65
N ILE A 163 -20.96 25.26 40.32
CA ILE A 163 -20.02 24.34 39.69
C ILE A 163 -20.53 22.93 39.89
N ARG A 164 -20.65 22.16 38.79
CA ARG A 164 -20.96 20.74 38.82
C ARG A 164 -19.70 19.94 38.56
N VAL A 165 -19.28 19.09 39.51
CA VAL A 165 -18.17 18.17 39.31
C VAL A 165 -18.63 17.09 38.34
N LEU A 166 -17.96 16.97 37.19
CA LEU A 166 -18.32 15.98 36.17
C LEU A 166 -17.49 14.71 36.32
N ARG A 167 -16.19 14.86 36.57
CA ARG A 167 -15.24 13.75 36.58
C ARG A 167 -13.99 14.09 37.37
N ILE A 168 -13.43 13.10 38.06
CA ILE A 168 -12.22 13.22 38.88
C ILE A 168 -11.23 12.18 38.39
N MET A 169 -10.02 12.59 38.06
CA MET A 169 -9.15 11.80 37.20
C MET A 169 -7.67 11.98 37.54
N ASP A 170 -6.84 11.04 37.07
CA ASP A 170 -5.39 11.23 37.05
C ASP A 170 -4.96 12.19 35.93
N LYS A 171 -3.68 12.55 35.92
CA LYS A 171 -3.11 13.50 34.95
C LYS A 171 -3.24 13.03 33.50
N TYR A 172 -3.23 11.71 33.27
CA TYR A 172 -3.25 11.13 31.94
C TYR A 172 -4.65 11.18 31.32
N LEU A 173 -5.66 10.81 32.10
CA LEU A 173 -7.06 10.89 31.69
C LEU A 173 -7.52 12.35 31.60
N TYR A 174 -6.95 13.23 32.43
CA TYR A 174 -7.08 14.69 32.28
C TYR A 174 -6.63 15.19 30.93
N LEU A 175 -5.40 14.86 30.52
CA LEU A 175 -4.91 15.30 29.23
C LEU A 175 -5.75 14.74 28.07
N HIS A 176 -6.19 13.49 28.18
CA HIS A 176 -7.11 12.89 27.20
C HIS A 176 -8.40 13.70 27.05
N ASP A 177 -9.11 13.95 28.15
CA ASP A 177 -10.37 14.68 28.11
C ASP A 177 -10.16 16.14 27.67
N LYS A 178 -9.05 16.76 28.05
CA LYS A 178 -8.69 18.11 27.60
C LYS A 178 -8.51 18.17 26.09
N ILE A 179 -7.75 17.23 25.50
CA ILE A 179 -7.57 17.17 24.04
C ILE A 179 -8.91 16.99 23.33
N LEU A 180 -9.79 16.11 23.83
CA LEU A 180 -11.11 15.89 23.22
C LEU A 180 -12.03 17.13 23.31
N GLU A 181 -12.04 17.84 24.44
CA GLU A 181 -12.82 19.08 24.57
C GLU A 181 -12.27 20.19 23.66
N GLU A 182 -10.94 20.30 23.54
CA GLU A 182 -10.31 21.24 22.62
C GLU A 182 -10.60 20.89 21.14
N ALA A 183 -10.62 19.61 20.78
CA ALA A 183 -10.94 19.15 19.41
C ALA A 183 -12.38 19.44 18.97
N LYS A 184 -13.29 19.80 19.90
CA LYS A 184 -14.64 20.31 19.56
C LYS A 184 -14.61 21.75 19.05
N GLN A 185 -13.53 22.49 19.27
CA GLN A 185 -13.35 23.85 18.79
C GLN A 185 -12.72 23.83 17.39
N PRO A 186 -13.42 24.31 16.33
CA PRO A 186 -12.91 24.27 14.96
C PRO A 186 -11.58 25.03 14.74
N LEU A 187 -11.28 25.97 15.63
CA LEU A 187 -10.07 26.81 15.59
C LEU A 187 -9.03 26.43 16.66
N SER A 188 -9.10 25.23 17.24
CA SER A 188 -8.14 24.75 18.25
C SER A 188 -6.71 24.62 17.70
N GLY A 189 -6.55 24.55 16.38
CA GLY A 189 -5.26 24.34 15.72
C GLY A 189 -4.73 22.92 15.85
N LEU A 190 -5.52 22.00 16.42
CA LEU A 190 -5.25 20.57 16.41
C LEU A 190 -5.47 19.98 15.01
N PRO A 191 -4.70 18.97 14.57
CA PRO A 191 -4.92 18.32 13.29
C PRO A 191 -6.03 17.23 13.37
N MET A 192 -7.02 17.45 14.25
CA MET A 192 -8.14 16.55 14.48
C MET A 192 -9.37 17.37 14.87
N GLU A 193 -10.56 16.82 14.59
CA GLU A 193 -11.84 17.44 14.91
C GLU A 193 -12.77 16.40 15.54
N SER A 194 -13.52 16.83 16.56
CA SER A 194 -14.59 16.03 17.14
C SER A 194 -15.90 16.27 16.41
N PHE A 195 -16.55 15.20 15.97
CA PHE A 195 -17.91 15.23 15.44
C PHE A 195 -18.83 14.39 16.31
N ASN A 196 -20.13 14.72 16.30
CA ASN A 196 -21.16 13.96 17.02
C ASN A 196 -22.19 13.47 16.01
N PHE A 197 -22.72 12.28 16.26
CA PHE A 197 -23.92 11.82 15.58
C PHE A 197 -25.16 12.45 16.21
N ASN A 198 -26.06 12.96 15.38
CA ASN A 198 -27.30 13.59 15.84
C ASN A 198 -28.33 12.56 16.31
N SER A 199 -28.14 11.30 15.92
CA SER A 199 -29.04 10.19 16.21
C SER A 199 -28.25 8.87 16.31
N THR A 200 -28.80 7.91 17.04
CA THR A 200 -28.34 6.51 17.03
C THR A 200 -29.09 5.66 15.99
N ASP A 201 -30.03 6.27 15.26
CA ASP A 201 -30.70 5.62 14.14
C ASP A 201 -29.70 5.41 12.98
N PRO A 202 -29.56 4.18 12.44
CA PRO A 202 -28.57 3.89 11.40
C PRO A 202 -28.67 4.73 10.13
N GLU A 203 -29.89 5.09 9.70
CA GLU A 203 -30.09 5.88 8.47
C GLU A 203 -29.73 7.35 8.69
N GLU A 204 -30.05 7.90 9.86
CA GLU A 204 -29.60 9.24 10.24
C GLU A 204 -28.08 9.29 10.44
N MET A 205 -27.46 8.27 11.05
CA MET A 205 -25.99 8.17 11.14
C MET A 205 -25.34 8.10 9.76
N LYS A 206 -25.96 7.40 8.80
CA LYS A 206 -25.50 7.34 7.41
C LYS A 206 -25.51 8.74 6.78
N LYS A 207 -26.58 9.51 6.96
CA LYS A 207 -26.67 10.90 6.48
C LYS A 207 -25.60 11.78 7.12
N ASP A 208 -25.38 11.67 8.42
CA ASP A 208 -24.34 12.42 9.14
C ASP A 208 -22.94 12.08 8.57
N LEU A 209 -22.62 10.81 8.36
CA LEU A 209 -21.35 10.39 7.76
C LEU A 209 -21.16 10.94 6.35
N ILE A 210 -22.18 10.86 5.49
CA ILE A 210 -22.12 11.41 4.12
C ILE A 210 -21.91 12.93 4.15
N SER A 211 -22.62 13.63 5.03
CA SER A 211 -22.47 15.08 5.22
C SER A 211 -21.04 15.47 5.63
N LEU A 212 -20.44 14.69 6.54
CA LEU A 212 -19.10 14.97 7.07
C LEU A 212 -17.97 14.57 6.12
N PHE A 213 -18.09 13.42 5.43
CA PHE A 213 -16.97 12.78 4.72
C PHE A 213 -17.21 12.53 3.23
N GLY A 214 -18.45 12.67 2.75
CA GLY A 214 -18.84 12.27 1.39
C GLY A 214 -18.03 12.95 0.29
N GLN A 215 -17.83 14.28 0.41
CA GLN A 215 -17.09 15.03 -0.61
C GLN A 215 -15.62 14.63 -0.66
N LYS A 216 -15.00 14.45 0.52
CA LYS A 216 -13.61 14.00 0.62
C LYS A 216 -13.44 12.61 0.01
N GLY A 217 -14.37 11.70 0.30
CA GLY A 217 -14.34 10.35 -0.29
C GLY A 217 -14.57 10.34 -1.79
N GLU A 218 -15.42 11.23 -2.32
CA GLU A 218 -15.59 11.38 -3.77
C GLU A 218 -14.33 11.91 -4.46
N ASP A 219 -13.65 12.88 -3.83
CA ASP A 219 -12.37 13.40 -4.31
C ASP A 219 -11.27 12.32 -4.29
N GLU A 220 -11.18 11.54 -3.22
CA GLU A 220 -10.24 10.42 -3.11
C GLU A 220 -10.53 9.32 -4.15
N LYS A 221 -11.82 8.99 -4.36
CA LYS A 221 -12.25 8.02 -5.37
C LYS A 221 -11.84 8.49 -6.77
N ARG A 222 -12.12 9.74 -7.12
CA ARG A 222 -11.78 10.32 -8.43
C ARG A 222 -10.27 10.34 -8.68
N ILE A 223 -9.46 10.73 -7.68
CA ILE A 223 -8.00 10.71 -7.81
C ILE A 223 -7.51 9.29 -8.08
N ARG A 224 -8.01 8.31 -7.32
CA ARG A 224 -7.64 6.90 -7.48
C ARG A 224 -8.04 6.35 -8.86
N GLU A 225 -9.28 6.58 -9.29
CA GLU A 225 -9.76 6.13 -10.61
C GLU A 225 -8.98 6.77 -11.76
N ASN A 226 -8.68 8.07 -11.67
CA ASN A 226 -7.85 8.75 -12.66
C ASN A 226 -6.44 8.15 -12.73
N ALA A 227 -5.80 7.88 -11.60
CA ALA A 227 -4.48 7.24 -11.57
C ALA A 227 -4.50 5.84 -12.20
N ILE A 228 -5.52 5.03 -11.90
CA ILE A 228 -5.68 3.69 -12.48
C ILE A 228 -5.93 3.76 -14.00
N ASN A 229 -6.76 4.70 -14.46
CA ASN A 229 -7.00 4.89 -15.89
C ASN A 229 -5.71 5.33 -16.61
N ASN A 230 -4.98 6.29 -16.04
CA ASN A 230 -3.71 6.74 -16.60
C ASN A 230 -2.66 5.62 -16.62
N TYR A 231 -2.66 4.74 -15.62
CA TYR A 231 -1.86 3.52 -15.64
C TYR A 231 -2.19 2.66 -16.86
N TYR A 232 -3.46 2.27 -17.05
CA TYR A 232 -3.86 1.43 -18.19
C TYR A 232 -3.71 2.10 -19.56
N ASN A 233 -3.68 3.43 -19.60
CA ASN A 233 -3.33 4.22 -20.79
C ASN A 233 -1.81 4.34 -21.01
N ARG A 234 -0.98 3.69 -20.19
CA ARG A 234 0.49 3.74 -20.21
C ARG A 234 1.08 5.12 -19.92
N GLU A 235 0.32 6.01 -19.31
CA GLU A 235 0.79 7.33 -18.86
C GLU A 235 1.49 7.25 -17.50
N LEU A 236 1.07 6.32 -16.65
CA LEU A 236 1.72 6.01 -15.37
C LEU A 236 2.37 4.63 -15.41
N SER A 237 3.54 4.52 -14.79
CA SER A 237 4.23 3.28 -14.51
C SER A 237 3.66 2.53 -13.30
N PHE A 238 4.10 1.30 -13.04
CA PHE A 238 3.58 0.51 -11.92
C PHE A 238 3.85 1.24 -10.60
N THR A 239 5.08 1.68 -10.37
CA THR A 239 5.39 2.42 -9.14
C THR A 239 4.59 3.73 -9.05
N GLU A 240 4.39 4.47 -10.13
CA GLU A 240 3.59 5.70 -10.10
C GLU A 240 2.12 5.45 -9.71
N VAL A 241 1.49 4.39 -10.21
CA VAL A 241 0.10 4.07 -9.82
C VAL A 241 0.02 3.58 -8.38
N ILE A 242 1.02 2.83 -7.89
CA ILE A 242 1.11 2.43 -6.48
C ILE A 242 1.13 3.67 -5.56
N ILE A 243 1.90 4.70 -5.92
CA ILE A 243 1.97 5.93 -5.12
C ILE A 243 0.61 6.64 -5.15
N GLN A 244 0.10 6.93 -6.35
CA GLN A 244 -1.02 7.84 -6.51
C GLN A 244 -2.36 7.21 -6.11
N ALA A 245 -2.58 5.94 -6.45
CA ALA A 245 -3.85 5.25 -6.24
C ALA A 245 -3.84 4.44 -4.94
N PHE A 246 -2.67 3.96 -4.50
CA PHE A 246 -2.54 3.01 -3.38
C PHE A 246 -1.65 3.53 -2.23
N ARG A 247 -1.26 4.81 -2.23
CA ARG A 247 -0.54 5.46 -1.11
C ARG A 247 0.72 4.69 -0.69
N ASN A 248 1.54 4.28 -1.66
CA ASN A 248 2.78 3.52 -1.45
C ASN A 248 2.59 2.07 -0.94
N GLU A 249 1.37 1.53 -0.93
CA GLU A 249 1.11 0.14 -0.55
C GLU A 249 1.39 -0.81 -1.72
N TYR A 250 2.67 -1.14 -1.95
CA TYR A 250 3.09 -1.95 -3.09
C TYR A 250 2.41 -3.34 -3.18
N LEU A 251 2.35 -4.10 -2.08
CA LEU A 251 1.66 -5.40 -2.07
C LEU A 251 0.15 -5.26 -2.25
N GLY A 252 -0.45 -4.28 -1.55
CA GLY A 252 -1.88 -4.02 -1.62
C GLY A 252 -2.31 -3.60 -3.02
N GLY A 253 -1.59 -2.66 -3.61
CA GLY A 253 -1.82 -2.20 -4.98
C GLY A 253 -1.53 -3.27 -6.03
N TYR A 254 -0.45 -4.05 -5.88
CA TYR A 254 -0.21 -5.21 -6.77
C TYR A 254 -1.38 -6.20 -6.74
N THR A 255 -1.85 -6.55 -5.54
CA THR A 255 -2.99 -7.45 -5.35
C THR A 255 -4.27 -6.86 -5.93
N SER A 256 -4.55 -5.59 -5.67
CA SER A 256 -5.73 -4.89 -6.21
C SER A 256 -5.70 -4.82 -7.74
N LEU A 257 -4.54 -4.53 -8.35
CA LEU A 257 -4.40 -4.53 -9.81
C LEU A 257 -4.76 -5.89 -10.43
N ILE A 258 -4.37 -7.00 -9.79
CA ILE A 258 -4.67 -8.36 -10.27
C ILE A 258 -6.13 -8.76 -10.05
N TYR A 259 -6.66 -8.57 -8.83
CA TYR A 259 -7.96 -9.12 -8.46
C TYR A 259 -9.13 -8.17 -8.73
N GLU A 260 -8.92 -6.87 -8.60
CA GLU A 260 -9.97 -5.84 -8.67
C GLU A 260 -9.93 -5.04 -9.99
N HIS A 261 -8.82 -5.11 -10.71
CA HIS A 261 -8.64 -4.36 -11.96
C HIS A 261 -8.16 -5.25 -13.14
N SER A 262 -7.69 -4.59 -14.21
CA SER A 262 -7.26 -5.20 -15.47
C SER A 262 -5.82 -5.74 -15.46
N GLY A 263 -5.20 -5.96 -14.30
CA GLY A 263 -3.91 -6.62 -14.19
C GLY A 263 -2.68 -5.71 -14.21
N ILE A 264 -1.51 -6.33 -14.38
CA ILE A 264 -0.19 -5.65 -14.36
C ILE A 264 0.26 -5.38 -15.79
N LEU A 265 0.48 -4.12 -16.14
CA LEU A 265 1.06 -3.73 -17.41
C LEU A 265 2.57 -3.98 -17.41
N ILE A 266 3.04 -4.69 -18.42
CA ILE A 266 4.48 -4.90 -18.68
C ILE A 266 4.85 -4.42 -20.07
N PHE A 267 6.15 -4.25 -20.30
CA PHE A 267 6.66 -4.10 -21.66
C PHE A 267 6.65 -5.44 -22.38
N PRO A 268 6.13 -5.52 -23.61
CA PRO A 268 6.15 -6.75 -24.38
C PRO A 268 7.57 -7.25 -24.64
N LEU A 269 7.76 -8.57 -24.61
CA LEU A 269 9.05 -9.25 -24.81
C LEU A 269 9.87 -8.75 -26.02
N PRO A 270 9.28 -8.46 -27.21
CA PRO A 270 10.03 -7.96 -28.36
C PRO A 270 10.81 -6.65 -28.11
N PHE A 271 10.38 -5.81 -27.15
CA PHE A 271 11.12 -4.60 -26.80
C PHE A 271 12.49 -4.91 -26.19
N TYR A 272 12.60 -6.00 -25.41
CA TYR A 272 13.85 -6.40 -24.79
C TYR A 272 14.75 -7.20 -25.74
N GLU A 273 14.17 -8.06 -26.58
CA GLU A 273 14.93 -8.92 -27.52
C GLU A 273 15.56 -8.15 -28.69
N SER A 274 15.02 -6.97 -29.02
CA SER A 274 15.51 -6.14 -30.12
C SER A 274 16.91 -5.56 -29.90
N LEU A 275 17.45 -5.64 -28.68
CA LEU A 275 18.72 -5.01 -28.30
C LEU A 275 19.76 -6.05 -27.84
N PRO A 276 21.01 -5.95 -28.30
CA PRO A 276 22.06 -6.87 -27.88
C PRO A 276 22.35 -6.66 -26.39
N GLN A 277 22.12 -7.69 -25.58
CA GLN A 277 22.52 -7.66 -24.18
C GLN A 277 24.05 -7.73 -24.06
N PRO A 278 24.66 -7.03 -23.09
CA PRO A 278 26.10 -7.05 -22.93
C PRO A 278 26.57 -8.45 -22.53
N ALA A 279 27.60 -8.96 -23.22
CA ALA A 279 28.26 -10.18 -22.83
C ALA A 279 28.87 -10.05 -21.41
N ASN A 280 28.79 -11.13 -20.63
CA ASN A 280 29.44 -11.31 -19.32
C ASN A 280 28.80 -10.63 -18.08
N ARG A 281 27.53 -10.19 -18.13
CA ARG A 281 26.82 -9.78 -16.91
C ARG A 281 26.09 -10.97 -16.28
N THR A 282 26.47 -11.33 -15.05
CA THR A 282 25.88 -12.45 -14.28
C THR A 282 25.06 -12.00 -13.08
N ASN A 283 25.08 -10.70 -12.76
CA ASN A 283 24.35 -10.13 -11.64
C ASN A 283 22.94 -9.73 -12.09
N PHE A 284 21.91 -10.33 -11.49
CA PHE A 284 20.52 -10.00 -11.75
C PHE A 284 19.96 -9.19 -10.58
N ILE A 285 19.67 -7.91 -10.81
CA ILE A 285 19.09 -7.03 -9.80
C ILE A 285 17.57 -7.09 -9.95
N ILE A 286 16.85 -7.42 -8.89
CA ILE A 286 15.39 -7.42 -8.88
C ILE A 286 14.87 -6.22 -8.09
N ASP A 287 13.69 -5.77 -8.50
CA ASP A 287 12.91 -4.74 -7.84
C ASP A 287 11.59 -5.34 -7.29
N PHE A 288 10.68 -4.51 -6.79
CA PHE A 288 9.44 -5.01 -6.22
C PHE A 288 8.53 -5.66 -7.28
N SER A 289 8.46 -5.08 -8.48
CA SER A 289 7.59 -5.58 -9.57
C SER A 289 7.93 -7.01 -9.98
N SER A 290 9.23 -7.33 -9.99
CA SER A 290 9.76 -8.64 -10.35
C SER A 290 9.78 -9.63 -9.18
N LEU A 291 10.05 -9.15 -7.96
CA LEU A 291 10.08 -9.96 -6.74
C LEU A 291 8.80 -10.78 -6.53
N VAL A 292 7.64 -10.13 -6.68
CA VAL A 292 6.35 -10.77 -6.33
C VAL A 292 6.05 -11.94 -7.26
N ILE A 293 6.27 -11.78 -8.57
CA ILE A 293 6.00 -12.86 -9.54
C ILE A 293 7.03 -13.98 -9.47
N PHE A 294 8.31 -13.69 -9.19
CA PHE A 294 9.30 -14.73 -8.95
C PHE A 294 8.96 -15.57 -7.72
N TYR A 295 8.54 -14.92 -6.63
CA TYR A 295 8.08 -15.65 -5.45
C TYR A 295 6.85 -16.51 -5.76
N GLN A 296 5.86 -15.95 -6.47
CA GLN A 296 4.64 -16.68 -6.84
C GLN A 296 4.95 -17.91 -7.71
N ILE A 297 5.79 -17.77 -8.74
CA ILE A 297 6.21 -18.88 -9.60
C ILE A 297 6.95 -19.94 -8.80
N ALA A 298 7.90 -19.54 -7.95
CA ALA A 298 8.65 -20.47 -7.11
C ALA A 298 7.75 -21.24 -6.15
N LYS A 299 6.76 -20.57 -5.56
CA LYS A 299 5.82 -21.17 -4.62
C LYS A 299 4.88 -22.17 -5.28
N GLU A 300 4.23 -21.78 -6.38
CA GLU A 300 3.21 -22.62 -7.03
C GLU A 300 3.79 -23.79 -7.83
N HIS A 301 5.00 -23.62 -8.40
CA HIS A 301 5.62 -24.60 -9.29
C HIS A 301 6.90 -25.24 -8.72
N ASN A 302 7.22 -24.94 -7.45
CA ASN A 302 8.42 -25.44 -6.75
C ASN A 302 9.73 -25.21 -7.55
N ILE A 303 9.85 -24.02 -8.15
CA ILE A 303 11.01 -23.66 -8.97
C ILE A 303 12.16 -23.20 -8.08
N SER A 304 13.35 -23.73 -8.37
CA SER A 304 14.61 -23.19 -7.85
C SER A 304 15.33 -22.43 -8.96
N TYR A 305 15.59 -21.16 -8.73
CA TYR A 305 16.33 -20.34 -9.68
C TYR A 305 17.84 -20.68 -9.63
N PRO A 306 18.53 -20.72 -10.79
CA PRO A 306 19.95 -21.04 -10.85
C PRO A 306 20.84 -19.91 -10.31
N HIS A 307 20.34 -18.68 -10.28
CA HIS A 307 21.06 -17.50 -9.80
C HIS A 307 20.44 -17.00 -8.51
N LYS A 308 21.29 -16.47 -7.62
CA LYS A 308 20.81 -15.58 -6.55
C LYS A 308 20.61 -14.18 -7.13
N PHE A 309 19.46 -13.58 -6.82
CA PHE A 309 19.17 -12.21 -7.23
C PHE A 309 19.80 -11.21 -6.27
N LEU A 310 20.27 -10.07 -6.77
CA LEU A 310 20.63 -8.94 -5.93
C LEU A 310 19.38 -8.11 -5.68
N ILE A 311 19.11 -7.78 -4.42
CA ILE A 311 17.96 -6.96 -4.04
C ILE A 311 18.42 -5.85 -3.10
N SER A 312 17.84 -4.66 -3.25
CA SER A 312 18.08 -3.57 -2.32
C SER A 312 17.59 -3.93 -0.91
N VAL A 313 18.40 -3.62 0.10
CA VAL A 313 17.96 -3.70 1.51
C VAL A 313 16.71 -2.87 1.76
N PHE A 314 16.55 -1.74 1.06
CA PHE A 314 15.37 -0.88 1.20
C PHE A 314 14.06 -1.62 0.85
N THR A 315 14.06 -2.41 -0.23
CA THR A 315 12.89 -3.21 -0.62
C THR A 315 12.55 -4.26 0.45
N ILE A 316 13.57 -4.87 1.06
CA ILE A 316 13.38 -5.81 2.17
C ILE A 316 12.81 -5.09 3.39
N ASP A 317 13.30 -3.90 3.69
CA ASP A 317 12.86 -3.11 4.84
C ASP A 317 11.40 -2.67 4.72
N ILE A 318 10.94 -2.31 3.51
CA ILE A 318 9.50 -2.05 3.24
C ILE A 318 8.65 -3.26 3.61
N ILE A 319 9.05 -4.47 3.18
CA ILE A 319 8.31 -5.70 3.43
C ILE A 319 8.29 -6.02 4.93
N LYS A 320 9.44 -5.89 5.60
CA LYS A 320 9.55 -6.08 7.06
C LYS A 320 8.70 -5.06 7.83
N GLN A 321 8.69 -3.80 7.42
CA GLN A 321 7.87 -2.77 8.02
C GLN A 321 6.38 -3.10 7.87
N LYS A 322 5.94 -3.53 6.69
CA LYS A 322 4.55 -3.95 6.46
C LYS A 322 4.15 -5.12 7.35
N LEU A 323 5.01 -6.13 7.48
CA LEU A 323 4.77 -7.27 8.38
C LEU A 323 4.60 -6.81 9.83
N ARG A 324 5.46 -5.91 10.31
CA ARG A 324 5.37 -5.38 11.68
C ARG A 324 4.10 -4.59 11.91
N ILE A 325 3.72 -3.73 10.98
CA ILE A 325 2.47 -2.95 11.06
C ILE A 325 1.30 -3.91 11.25
N ILE A 326 1.17 -4.91 10.36
CA ILE A 326 0.10 -5.91 10.44
C ILE A 326 0.15 -6.69 11.77
N GLN A 327 1.33 -7.09 12.26
CA GLN A 327 1.44 -7.83 13.53
C GLN A 327 1.11 -6.97 14.77
N SER A 328 1.32 -5.65 14.70
CA SER A 328 1.20 -4.75 15.84
C SER A 328 -0.19 -4.09 15.97
N GLU A 329 -0.86 -3.89 14.84
CA GLU A 329 -2.17 -3.27 14.74
C GLU A 329 -3.29 -4.27 15.06
N PRO A 330 -4.38 -3.81 15.70
CA PRO A 330 -5.54 -4.66 15.92
C PRO A 330 -6.12 -5.12 14.58
N LYS A 331 -6.66 -6.34 14.57
CA LYS A 331 -7.30 -6.90 13.37
C LYS A 331 -8.48 -6.01 12.95
N SER A 332 -8.45 -5.51 11.72
CA SER A 332 -9.58 -4.81 11.12
C SER A 332 -10.59 -5.83 10.60
N GLU A 333 -11.84 -5.71 11.06
CA GLU A 333 -12.97 -6.55 10.59
C GLU A 333 -13.74 -5.87 9.45
N LEU A 334 -13.60 -4.54 9.33
CA LEU A 334 -14.37 -3.71 8.42
C LEU A 334 -13.52 -2.57 7.89
N SER A 335 -13.62 -2.31 6.59
CA SER A 335 -13.21 -1.05 5.97
C SER A 335 -14.45 -0.32 5.44
N VAL A 336 -14.48 1.00 5.60
CA VAL A 336 -15.62 1.84 5.22
C VAL A 336 -15.13 2.96 4.31
N VAL A 337 -15.78 3.11 3.16
CA VAL A 337 -15.58 4.23 2.25
C VAL A 337 -16.89 5.02 2.19
N VAL A 338 -16.84 6.30 2.54
CA VAL A 338 -18.00 7.19 2.53
C VAL A 338 -17.88 8.09 1.30
N THR A 339 -18.86 8.05 0.40
CA THR A 339 -18.96 8.94 -0.76
C THR A 339 -20.18 9.86 -0.61
N ASN A 340 -20.38 10.76 -1.58
CA ASN A 340 -21.58 11.59 -1.65
C ASN A 340 -22.87 10.77 -1.85
N GLU A 341 -22.75 9.57 -2.40
CA GLU A 341 -23.88 8.72 -2.78
C GLU A 341 -24.19 7.67 -1.70
N ASP A 342 -23.16 7.00 -1.17
CA ASP A 342 -23.36 5.87 -0.26
C ASP A 342 -22.15 5.63 0.68
N ILE A 343 -22.36 4.73 1.63
CA ILE A 343 -21.34 4.20 2.53
C ILE A 343 -21.06 2.76 2.11
N ILE A 344 -19.94 2.56 1.44
CA ILE A 344 -19.49 1.25 0.96
C ILE A 344 -18.75 0.56 2.09
N LYS A 345 -19.21 -0.64 2.44
CA LYS A 345 -18.68 -1.48 3.51
C LYS A 345 -17.94 -2.67 2.91
N TYR A 346 -16.67 -2.82 3.25
CA TYR A 346 -15.85 -3.97 2.87
C TYR A 346 -15.60 -4.81 4.12
N GLN A 347 -16.28 -5.96 4.20
CA GLN A 347 -16.01 -6.94 5.25
C GLN A 347 -14.67 -7.62 4.98
N ILE A 348 -13.80 -7.61 5.98
CA ILE A 348 -12.48 -8.24 5.89
C ILE A 348 -12.63 -9.67 6.43
N PRO A 349 -12.31 -10.71 5.65
CA PRO A 349 -12.41 -12.09 6.13
C PRO A 349 -11.57 -12.34 7.38
N GLU A 350 -12.06 -13.14 8.33
CA GLU A 350 -11.36 -13.43 9.60
C GLU A 350 -9.92 -13.94 9.40
N ASN A 351 -9.71 -14.73 8.34
CA ASN A 351 -8.41 -15.32 8.01
C ASN A 351 -7.48 -14.37 7.23
N ALA A 352 -7.97 -13.24 6.72
CA ALA A 352 -7.18 -12.36 5.85
C ALA A 352 -5.93 -11.82 6.56
N HIS A 353 -6.07 -11.43 7.82
CA HIS A 353 -4.94 -10.95 8.62
C HIS A 353 -3.85 -12.02 8.80
N GLN A 354 -4.24 -13.25 9.15
CA GLN A 354 -3.29 -14.35 9.32
C GLN A 354 -2.63 -14.76 7.99
N ASN A 355 -3.42 -14.79 6.90
CA ASN A 355 -2.92 -15.10 5.57
C ASN A 355 -1.90 -14.06 5.09
N ASN A 356 -2.12 -12.77 5.38
CA ASN A 356 -1.18 -11.71 5.05
C ASN A 356 0.14 -11.85 5.81
N ILE A 357 0.09 -12.19 7.10
CA ILE A 357 1.28 -12.47 7.91
C ILE A 357 2.07 -13.64 7.31
N ILE A 358 1.40 -14.77 7.06
CA ILE A 358 2.04 -15.96 6.48
C ILE A 358 2.66 -15.65 5.13
N TYR A 359 1.95 -14.92 4.27
CA TYR A 359 2.46 -14.54 2.95
C TYR A 359 3.76 -13.73 3.05
N LEU A 360 3.79 -12.72 3.93
CA LEU A 360 4.94 -11.84 4.14
C LEU A 360 6.13 -12.59 4.75
N GLU A 361 5.89 -13.46 5.74
CA GLU A 361 6.92 -14.29 6.34
C GLU A 361 7.54 -15.25 5.33
N ASP A 362 6.71 -15.88 4.49
CA ASP A 362 7.20 -16.80 3.46
C ASP A 362 7.91 -16.07 2.31
N LEU A 363 7.47 -14.86 1.96
CA LEU A 363 8.19 -13.99 1.01
C LEU A 363 9.57 -13.62 1.56
N LEU A 364 9.67 -13.22 2.83
CA LEU A 364 10.95 -12.90 3.46
C LEU A 364 11.89 -14.12 3.52
N LYS A 365 11.39 -15.31 3.87
CA LYS A 365 12.17 -16.57 3.81
C LYS A 365 12.64 -16.87 2.39
N TRP A 366 11.79 -16.63 1.39
CA TRP A 366 12.17 -16.81 -0.01
C TRP A 366 13.28 -15.85 -0.42
N ILE A 367 13.22 -14.58 0.01
CA ILE A 367 14.28 -13.58 -0.23
C ILE A 367 15.60 -14.04 0.41
N GLU A 368 15.58 -14.50 1.66
CA GLU A 368 16.80 -14.97 2.34
C GLU A 368 17.48 -16.14 1.60
N LYS A 369 16.68 -17.03 1.01
CA LYS A 369 17.19 -18.19 0.28
C LYS A 369 17.68 -17.83 -1.13
N ASN A 370 16.92 -17.00 -1.86
CA ASN A 370 17.10 -16.79 -3.30
C ASN A 370 17.76 -15.45 -3.65
N CYS A 371 17.96 -14.57 -2.68
CA CYS A 371 18.55 -13.25 -2.91
C CYS A 371 19.81 -13.01 -2.07
N GLU A 372 20.59 -12.01 -2.49
CA GLU A 372 21.64 -11.36 -1.73
C GLU A 372 21.22 -9.90 -1.52
N ALA A 373 21.11 -9.49 -0.26
CA ALA A 373 20.73 -8.14 0.11
C ALA A 373 21.93 -7.19 -0.07
N VAL A 374 21.74 -6.12 -0.83
CA VAL A 374 22.81 -5.17 -1.19
C VAL A 374 22.42 -3.74 -0.80
N VAL A 375 23.41 -2.99 -0.36
CA VAL A 375 23.32 -1.54 -0.12
C VAL A 375 24.35 -0.84 -1.00
N SER A 376 23.95 0.22 -1.69
CA SER A 376 24.91 1.14 -2.31
C SER A 376 25.38 2.18 -1.30
N HIS A 377 26.69 2.36 -1.20
CA HIS A 377 27.29 3.40 -0.36
C HIS A 377 26.98 4.82 -0.85
N ARG A 378 26.60 4.97 -2.13
CA ARG A 378 26.31 6.26 -2.77
C ARG A 378 24.94 6.83 -2.38
N VAL A 379 24.05 6.03 -1.77
CA VAL A 379 22.69 6.47 -1.39
C VAL A 379 22.74 7.71 -0.51
N ILE A 380 23.65 7.73 0.48
CA ILE A 380 23.80 8.87 1.41
C ILE A 380 24.27 10.12 0.66
N ASP A 381 25.22 9.97 -0.25
CA ASP A 381 25.76 11.09 -1.02
C ASP A 381 24.71 11.66 -1.99
N PHE A 382 23.89 10.81 -2.62
CA PHE A 382 22.78 11.27 -3.44
C PHE A 382 21.76 12.04 -2.59
N LYS A 383 21.30 11.46 -1.47
CA LYS A 383 20.32 12.11 -0.60
C LYS A 383 20.77 13.47 -0.08
N ARG A 384 22.06 13.63 0.25
CA ARG A 384 22.61 14.91 0.71
C ARG A 384 22.58 16.02 -0.35
N ASN A 385 22.56 15.64 -1.62
CA ASN A 385 22.68 16.57 -2.74
C ASN A 385 21.35 16.84 -3.46
N ILE A 386 20.27 16.14 -3.09
CA ILE A 386 18.93 16.35 -3.64
C ILE A 386 18.09 17.04 -2.58
N ASP A 387 17.55 18.22 -2.91
CA ASP A 387 16.56 18.92 -2.09
C ASP A 387 15.18 18.29 -2.39
N ILE A 388 14.78 17.31 -1.58
CA ILE A 388 13.51 16.58 -1.75
C ILE A 388 12.53 17.07 -0.70
N GLU A 389 11.32 17.45 -1.12
CA GLU A 389 10.22 17.67 -0.17
C GLU A 389 9.86 16.35 0.54
N ASP A 390 9.81 16.34 1.88
CA ASP A 390 9.54 15.17 2.76
C ASP A 390 8.43 14.23 2.27
N LYS A 391 7.41 14.75 1.56
CA LYS A 391 6.27 13.96 1.07
C LYS A 391 6.61 12.96 -0.05
N ASN A 392 7.77 13.08 -0.69
CA ASN A 392 8.17 12.24 -1.83
C ASN A 392 9.36 11.30 -1.52
N GLU A 393 9.86 11.26 -0.28
CA GLU A 393 11.10 10.54 0.08
C GLU A 393 11.02 9.02 -0.17
N ASP A 394 9.97 8.34 0.30
CA ASP A 394 9.91 6.87 0.27
C ASP A 394 9.95 6.27 -1.15
N PHE A 395 9.35 6.96 -2.11
CA PHE A 395 9.34 6.54 -3.50
C PHE A 395 10.69 6.78 -4.18
N ILE A 396 11.26 7.97 -3.98
CA ILE A 396 12.57 8.29 -4.52
C ILE A 396 13.58 7.29 -3.95
N ASP A 397 13.44 6.92 -2.69
CA ASP A 397 14.27 5.90 -2.05
C ASP A 397 14.14 4.54 -2.71
N TYR A 398 12.93 4.09 -3.04
CA TYR A 398 12.73 2.80 -3.72
C TYR A 398 13.47 2.75 -5.06
N ILE A 399 13.27 3.76 -5.92
CA ILE A 399 13.95 3.82 -7.22
C ILE A 399 15.45 3.97 -7.02
N LEU A 400 15.86 4.96 -6.23
CA LEU A 400 17.27 5.34 -6.06
C LEU A 400 18.09 4.18 -5.53
N ASN A 401 17.61 3.48 -4.49
CA ASN A 401 18.34 2.36 -3.93
C ASN A 401 18.47 1.21 -4.95
N THR A 402 17.42 0.91 -5.72
CA THR A 402 17.48 -0.14 -6.76
C THR A 402 18.43 0.25 -7.89
N LEU A 403 18.32 1.50 -8.37
CA LEU A 403 19.14 2.04 -9.45
C LEU A 403 20.63 2.07 -9.07
N LEU A 404 20.97 2.54 -7.88
CA LEU A 404 22.36 2.59 -7.43
C LEU A 404 22.96 1.21 -7.22
N VAL A 405 22.18 0.23 -6.75
CA VAL A 405 22.62 -1.18 -6.71
C VAL A 405 22.88 -1.70 -8.13
N PHE A 406 22.00 -1.40 -9.07
CA PHE A 406 22.17 -1.74 -10.49
C PHE A 406 23.45 -1.14 -11.09
N GLU A 407 23.73 0.14 -10.85
CA GLU A 407 24.94 0.81 -11.31
C GLU A 407 26.22 0.24 -10.67
N ASP A 408 26.25 0.14 -9.34
CA ASP A 408 27.43 -0.29 -8.59
C ASP A 408 27.82 -1.74 -8.90
N LYS A 409 26.82 -2.59 -9.15
CA LYS A 409 27.02 -4.02 -9.44
C LYS A 409 27.13 -4.33 -10.93
N GLN A 410 26.95 -3.34 -11.79
CA GLN A 410 27.00 -3.45 -13.25
C GLN A 410 26.22 -4.65 -13.79
N GLY A 411 25.02 -4.89 -13.25
CA GLY A 411 24.22 -6.08 -13.57
C GLY A 411 23.14 -5.84 -14.62
N ILE A 412 22.18 -6.76 -14.68
CA ILE A 412 20.96 -6.65 -15.48
C ILE A 412 19.82 -6.33 -14.52
N LEU A 413 19.05 -5.27 -14.81
CA LEU A 413 17.85 -4.94 -14.06
C LEU A 413 16.68 -5.81 -14.53
N LEU A 414 16.24 -6.73 -13.67
CA LEU A 414 15.02 -7.49 -13.84
C LEU A 414 13.86 -6.66 -13.31
N THR A 415 13.03 -6.15 -14.20
CA THR A 415 11.91 -5.29 -13.83
C THR A 415 10.77 -5.43 -14.83
N ASP A 416 9.57 -5.49 -14.30
CA ASP A 416 8.31 -5.40 -15.03
C ASP A 416 7.71 -3.98 -14.93
N ASP A 417 8.41 -3.07 -14.24
CA ASP A 417 8.05 -1.68 -14.12
C ASP A 417 8.80 -0.82 -15.14
N PHE A 418 8.06 -0.06 -15.94
CA PHE A 418 8.64 0.78 -16.96
C PHE A 418 9.20 2.11 -16.46
N ILE A 419 9.08 2.40 -15.15
CA ILE A 419 9.49 3.67 -14.55
C ILE A 419 10.94 4.05 -14.88
N TYR A 420 11.85 3.08 -14.86
CA TYR A 420 13.27 3.31 -15.12
C TYR A 420 13.55 3.79 -16.55
N PHE A 421 12.71 3.40 -17.51
CA PHE A 421 12.85 3.79 -18.90
C PHE A 421 12.11 5.09 -19.20
N LYS A 422 10.94 5.29 -18.59
CA LYS A 422 10.14 6.52 -18.70
C LYS A 422 10.96 7.76 -18.34
N PHE A 423 11.72 7.68 -17.25
CA PHE A 423 12.56 8.77 -16.77
C PHE A 423 14.03 8.67 -17.22
N ASN A 424 14.34 7.76 -18.16
CA ASN A 424 15.70 7.54 -18.67
C ASN A 424 16.75 7.30 -17.58
N LEU A 425 16.35 6.59 -16.52
CA LEU A 425 17.19 6.21 -15.38
C LEU A 425 18.01 4.95 -15.68
N ALA A 426 17.46 4.03 -16.46
CA ALA A 426 18.15 2.85 -16.96
C ALA A 426 17.93 2.70 -18.47
N GLN A 427 18.92 2.15 -19.17
CA GLN A 427 18.78 1.81 -20.58
C GLN A 427 18.25 0.39 -20.72
N ILE A 428 17.27 0.18 -21.60
CA ILE A 428 16.60 -1.11 -21.78
C ILE A 428 17.54 -2.27 -22.19
N GLN A 429 18.67 -1.97 -22.85
CA GLN A 429 19.71 -2.96 -23.17
C GLN A 429 20.39 -3.59 -21.94
N PHE A 430 20.30 -2.93 -20.78
CA PHE A 430 20.80 -3.41 -19.50
C PHE A 430 19.68 -3.95 -18.59
N SER A 431 18.52 -4.22 -19.17
CA SER A 431 17.35 -4.72 -18.45
C SER A 431 16.75 -5.94 -19.15
N MET A 432 15.95 -6.68 -18.41
CA MET A 432 15.26 -7.89 -18.88
C MET A 432 13.94 -7.99 -18.13
N SER A 433 12.86 -8.40 -18.80
CA SER A 433 11.58 -8.65 -18.11
C SER A 433 11.66 -9.95 -17.31
N THR A 434 10.77 -10.13 -16.33
CA THR A 434 10.69 -11.41 -15.62
C THR A 434 10.32 -12.55 -16.56
N GLU A 435 9.43 -12.28 -17.53
CA GLU A 435 9.07 -13.22 -18.59
C GLU A 435 10.31 -13.73 -19.34
N GLN A 436 11.15 -12.82 -19.84
CA GLN A 436 12.35 -13.17 -20.60
C GLN A 436 13.30 -14.02 -19.76
N TYR A 437 13.49 -13.65 -18.49
CA TYR A 437 14.35 -14.41 -17.57
C TYR A 437 13.84 -15.84 -17.35
N ILE A 438 12.53 -16.00 -17.10
CA ILE A 438 11.92 -17.33 -16.89
C ILE A 438 12.03 -18.18 -18.16
N LYS A 439 11.72 -17.62 -19.33
CA LYS A 439 11.83 -18.32 -20.62
C LYS A 439 13.25 -18.78 -20.90
N ASN A 440 14.26 -17.95 -20.62
CA ASN A 440 15.66 -18.29 -20.79
C ASN A 440 16.11 -19.48 -19.92
N ILE A 441 15.50 -19.68 -18.76
CA ILE A 441 15.92 -20.70 -17.79
C ILE A 441 15.09 -21.97 -17.87
N LEU A 442 13.77 -21.83 -18.05
CA LEU A 442 12.82 -22.94 -18.02
C LEU A 442 12.34 -23.36 -19.41
N GLY A 443 12.52 -22.51 -20.42
CA GLY A 443 12.00 -22.69 -21.78
C GLY A 443 10.64 -22.04 -22.01
N ASP A 444 10.32 -21.76 -23.28
CA ASP A 444 9.14 -21.00 -23.71
C ASP A 444 7.79 -21.68 -23.45
N GLU A 445 7.79 -22.99 -23.25
CA GLU A 445 6.57 -23.79 -23.02
C GLU A 445 6.46 -24.33 -21.58
N HIS A 446 7.29 -23.84 -20.65
CA HIS A 446 7.28 -24.36 -19.28
C HIS A 446 5.93 -24.05 -18.59
N PRO A 447 5.29 -25.02 -17.89
CA PRO A 447 3.99 -24.84 -17.25
C PRO A 447 3.92 -23.64 -16.27
N ALA A 448 5.04 -23.34 -15.61
CA ALA A 448 5.15 -22.20 -14.69
C ALA A 448 4.84 -20.83 -15.33
N LEU A 449 4.99 -20.70 -16.65
CA LEU A 449 4.65 -19.48 -17.37
C LEU A 449 3.14 -19.15 -17.33
N ILE A 450 2.29 -20.10 -16.94
CA ILE A 450 0.86 -19.85 -16.71
C ILE A 450 0.63 -18.76 -15.64
N GLU A 451 1.56 -18.58 -14.69
CA GLU A 451 1.40 -17.60 -13.62
C GLU A 451 1.31 -16.16 -14.16
N PHE A 452 1.95 -15.83 -15.28
CA PHE A 452 1.76 -14.53 -15.94
C PHE A 452 0.31 -14.33 -16.39
N ILE A 453 -0.32 -15.37 -16.94
CA ILE A 453 -1.72 -15.33 -17.40
C ILE A 453 -2.67 -15.29 -16.20
N LYS A 454 -2.44 -16.13 -15.18
CA LYS A 454 -3.26 -16.15 -13.95
C LYS A 454 -3.29 -14.80 -13.25
N ASN A 455 -2.13 -14.16 -13.16
CA ASN A 455 -1.95 -12.85 -12.51
C ASN A 455 -2.19 -11.66 -13.47
N LYS A 456 -2.85 -11.89 -14.62
CA LYS A 456 -3.24 -10.84 -15.59
C LYS A 456 -2.08 -9.91 -16.00
N TYR A 457 -0.89 -10.45 -16.24
CA TYR A 457 0.20 -9.68 -16.81
C TYR A 457 -0.14 -9.34 -18.27
N ARG A 458 -0.31 -8.06 -18.57
CA ARG A 458 -0.71 -7.53 -19.87
C ARG A 458 0.52 -7.07 -20.65
N GLY A 459 0.75 -7.72 -21.78
CA GLY A 459 1.98 -7.63 -22.58
C GLY A 459 2.79 -8.93 -22.58
N TYR A 460 2.35 -9.97 -21.87
CA TYR A 460 2.99 -11.27 -21.85
C TYR A 460 2.97 -11.94 -23.24
N ALA A 461 4.11 -12.40 -23.73
CA ALA A 461 4.23 -13.03 -25.05
C ALA A 461 3.79 -14.50 -24.99
N LEU A 462 2.48 -14.69 -25.14
CA LEU A 462 1.81 -15.98 -25.01
C LEU A 462 2.10 -16.94 -26.18
N THR A 463 2.33 -18.21 -25.85
CA THR A 463 2.54 -19.26 -26.86
C THR A 463 1.22 -19.77 -27.44
N THR A 464 1.23 -20.28 -28.68
CA THR A 464 0.04 -20.92 -29.26
C THR A 464 -0.52 -22.03 -28.37
N LYS A 465 0.36 -22.84 -27.76
CA LYS A 465 -0.01 -23.95 -26.89
C LYS A 465 -0.82 -23.46 -25.69
N GLN A 466 -0.33 -22.44 -24.98
CA GLN A 466 -1.06 -21.84 -23.85
C GLN A 466 -2.43 -21.30 -24.27
N LEU A 467 -2.54 -20.67 -25.45
CA LEU A 467 -3.81 -20.14 -25.95
C LEU A 467 -4.84 -21.25 -26.19
N LEU A 468 -4.41 -22.32 -26.86
CA LEU A 468 -5.26 -23.44 -27.23
C LEU A 468 -5.64 -24.28 -26.00
N GLU A 469 -4.70 -24.53 -25.08
CA GLU A 469 -4.99 -25.27 -23.85
C GLU A 469 -6.05 -24.56 -22.98
N GLU A 470 -5.96 -23.24 -22.83
CA GLU A 470 -6.96 -22.48 -22.06
C GLU A 470 -8.31 -22.39 -22.79
N PHE A 471 -8.30 -22.32 -24.12
CA PHE A 471 -9.52 -22.42 -24.92
C PHE A 471 -10.17 -23.80 -24.77
N ASP A 472 -9.40 -24.89 -24.84
CA ASP A 472 -9.90 -26.25 -24.68
C ASP A 472 -10.46 -26.47 -23.26
N LYS A 473 -9.82 -25.92 -22.22
CA LYS A 473 -10.38 -25.95 -20.85
C LYS A 473 -11.73 -25.23 -20.79
N LYS A 474 -11.84 -24.04 -21.38
CA LYS A 474 -13.12 -23.31 -21.49
C LYS A 474 -14.19 -24.15 -22.18
N MET A 475 -13.84 -24.76 -23.32
CA MET A 475 -14.75 -25.62 -24.09
C MET A 475 -15.25 -26.83 -23.28
N ASN A 476 -14.39 -27.36 -22.40
CA ASN A 476 -14.71 -28.49 -21.53
C ASN A 476 -15.31 -28.07 -20.17
N SER A 477 -15.69 -26.79 -20.00
CA SER A 477 -16.22 -26.24 -18.74
C SER A 477 -15.30 -26.47 -17.54
N GLN A 478 -13.99 -26.46 -17.77
CA GLN A 478 -12.96 -26.49 -16.73
C GLN A 478 -12.55 -25.06 -16.35
N ASP A 479 -12.01 -24.90 -15.14
CA ASP A 479 -11.39 -23.65 -14.72
C ASP A 479 -10.27 -23.28 -15.70
N ASN A 480 -10.35 -22.06 -16.21
CA ASN A 480 -9.48 -21.57 -17.27
C ASN A 480 -9.24 -20.06 -17.12
N TYR A 481 -8.21 -19.60 -17.82
CA TYR A 481 -7.80 -18.21 -17.89
C TYR A 481 -7.87 -17.67 -19.33
N TYR A 482 -8.76 -18.23 -20.16
CA TYR A 482 -8.86 -17.89 -21.58
C TYR A 482 -9.12 -16.40 -21.82
N THR A 483 -9.96 -15.75 -21.01
CA THR A 483 -10.17 -14.30 -21.10
C THR A 483 -8.87 -13.51 -20.89
N ASN A 484 -8.04 -13.92 -19.91
CA ASN A 484 -6.74 -13.29 -19.65
C ASN A 484 -5.75 -13.54 -20.81
N CYS A 485 -5.84 -14.69 -21.49
CA CYS A 485 -5.08 -14.95 -22.70
C CYS A 485 -5.48 -13.99 -23.83
N LEU A 486 -6.78 -13.76 -24.02
CA LEU A 486 -7.28 -12.81 -25.03
C LEU A 486 -6.84 -11.37 -24.74
N GLU A 487 -6.70 -10.96 -23.49
CA GLU A 487 -6.18 -9.62 -23.17
C GLU A 487 -4.71 -9.41 -23.58
N ASN A 488 -3.97 -10.49 -23.85
CA ASN A 488 -2.56 -10.49 -24.23
C ASN A 488 -2.29 -10.70 -25.72
N ILE A 489 -3.29 -11.08 -26.51
CA ILE A 489 -3.10 -11.19 -27.96
C ILE A 489 -3.03 -9.81 -28.59
N SER A 490 -2.15 -9.66 -29.57
CA SER A 490 -1.98 -8.45 -30.37
C SER A 490 -1.56 -8.86 -31.79
N MET A 491 -1.38 -7.87 -32.69
CA MET A 491 -0.83 -8.14 -34.03
C MET A 491 0.57 -8.80 -33.99
N ALA A 492 1.35 -8.61 -32.92
CA ALA A 492 2.62 -9.33 -32.75
C ALA A 492 2.42 -10.84 -32.54
N SER A 493 1.24 -11.25 -32.09
CA SER A 493 0.84 -12.64 -31.85
C SER A 493 -0.12 -13.18 -32.92
N ALA A 494 -0.03 -12.66 -34.16
CA ALA A 494 -0.96 -13.00 -35.25
C ALA A 494 -1.08 -14.52 -35.50
N MET A 495 0.04 -15.24 -35.50
CA MET A 495 0.05 -16.70 -35.75
C MET A 495 -0.72 -17.50 -34.67
N PRO A 496 -0.48 -17.32 -33.35
CA PRO A 496 -1.36 -17.85 -32.31
C PRO A 496 -2.85 -17.56 -32.53
N CYS A 497 -3.22 -16.33 -32.91
CA CYS A 497 -4.62 -15.96 -33.16
C CYS A 497 -5.23 -16.75 -34.33
N VAL A 498 -4.51 -16.88 -35.44
CA VAL A 498 -4.97 -17.64 -36.61
C VAL A 498 -5.19 -19.12 -36.24
N LYS A 499 -4.29 -19.71 -35.45
CA LYS A 499 -4.45 -21.09 -34.96
C LYS A 499 -5.63 -21.24 -34.01
N LEU A 500 -5.92 -20.24 -33.18
CA LEU A 500 -7.12 -20.25 -32.33
C LEU A 500 -8.41 -20.13 -33.14
N VAL A 501 -8.46 -19.21 -34.11
CA VAL A 501 -9.59 -19.13 -35.07
C VAL A 501 -9.77 -20.47 -35.78
N ASN A 502 -8.66 -21.15 -36.10
CA ASN A 502 -8.71 -22.48 -36.65
C ASN A 502 -9.42 -23.48 -35.73
N ALA A 503 -8.98 -23.54 -34.46
CA ALA A 503 -9.58 -24.39 -33.45
C ALA A 503 -11.07 -24.08 -33.21
N VAL A 504 -11.45 -22.81 -33.14
CA VAL A 504 -12.85 -22.38 -32.95
C VAL A 504 -13.74 -22.89 -34.10
N THR A 505 -13.31 -22.73 -35.35
CA THR A 505 -14.10 -23.15 -36.54
C THR A 505 -14.19 -24.68 -36.69
N GLN A 506 -13.31 -25.41 -36.02
CA GLN A 506 -13.30 -26.88 -35.97
C GLN A 506 -13.97 -27.44 -34.71
N SER A 507 -14.32 -26.59 -33.75
CA SER A 507 -14.95 -26.98 -32.49
C SER A 507 -16.41 -27.44 -32.69
N GLN A 508 -16.98 -28.01 -31.62
CA GLN A 508 -18.40 -28.44 -31.59
C GLN A 508 -19.37 -27.27 -31.30
N LEU A 509 -18.87 -26.04 -31.21
CA LEU A 509 -19.70 -24.85 -31.01
C LEU A 509 -20.69 -24.67 -32.17
N ASP A 510 -21.87 -24.14 -31.87
CA ASP A 510 -22.78 -23.69 -32.93
C ASP A 510 -22.23 -22.46 -33.67
N ILE A 511 -22.78 -22.16 -34.85
CA ILE A 511 -22.28 -21.10 -35.72
C ILE A 511 -22.29 -19.72 -35.02
N ASN A 512 -23.29 -19.43 -34.20
CA ASN A 512 -23.38 -18.14 -33.50
C ASN A 512 -22.30 -18.03 -32.42
N GLN A 513 -22.05 -19.12 -31.69
CA GLN A 513 -20.97 -19.19 -30.71
C GLN A 513 -19.60 -19.08 -31.36
N GLN A 514 -19.39 -19.76 -32.50
CA GLN A 514 -18.16 -19.63 -33.28
C GLN A 514 -17.94 -18.18 -33.74
N GLU A 515 -18.99 -17.51 -34.21
CA GLU A 515 -18.93 -16.11 -34.64
C GLU A 515 -18.52 -15.20 -33.47
N ILE A 516 -19.13 -15.36 -32.29
CA ILE A 516 -18.78 -14.57 -31.09
C ILE A 516 -17.31 -14.77 -30.71
N GLU A 517 -16.84 -16.01 -30.67
CA GLU A 517 -15.46 -16.31 -30.28
C GLU A 517 -14.44 -15.76 -31.29
N ILE A 518 -14.68 -15.95 -32.59
CA ILE A 518 -13.81 -15.42 -33.65
C ILE A 518 -13.77 -13.89 -33.58
N LYS A 519 -14.91 -13.23 -33.42
CA LYS A 519 -14.97 -11.77 -33.25
C LYS A 519 -14.20 -11.32 -32.01
N ASN A 520 -14.32 -12.02 -30.89
CA ASN A 520 -13.58 -11.71 -29.66
C ASN A 520 -12.06 -11.80 -29.86
N VAL A 521 -11.58 -12.80 -30.59
CA VAL A 521 -10.15 -12.93 -30.94
C VAL A 521 -9.70 -11.71 -31.75
N PHE A 522 -10.42 -11.37 -32.82
CA PHE A 522 -10.06 -10.23 -33.67
C PHE A 522 -10.13 -8.89 -32.93
N VAL A 523 -11.17 -8.65 -32.13
CA VAL A 523 -11.33 -7.42 -31.35
C VAL A 523 -10.14 -7.21 -30.43
N ASN A 524 -9.75 -8.23 -29.66
CA ASN A 524 -8.64 -8.09 -28.72
C ASN A 524 -7.29 -7.94 -29.44
N MET A 525 -7.07 -8.70 -30.51
CA MET A 525 -5.86 -8.60 -31.32
C MET A 525 -5.67 -7.19 -31.91
N LEU A 526 -6.74 -6.57 -32.40
CA LEU A 526 -6.71 -5.25 -33.03
C LEU A 526 -6.63 -4.09 -32.01
N LYS A 527 -7.19 -4.25 -30.81
CA LYS A 527 -7.14 -3.23 -29.75
C LYS A 527 -5.73 -3.02 -29.18
N ASN A 528 -4.88 -4.04 -29.22
CA ASN A 528 -3.63 -4.10 -28.47
C ASN A 528 -2.37 -3.74 -29.28
N GLY A 529 -2.47 -3.03 -30.42
CA GLY A 529 -1.29 -2.68 -31.21
C GLY A 529 -1.52 -1.57 -32.26
N PRO A 530 -0.45 -1.01 -32.84
CA PRO A 530 -0.56 -0.03 -33.91
C PRO A 530 -1.17 -0.67 -35.17
N LEU A 531 -2.21 -0.03 -35.71
CA LEU A 531 -2.92 -0.48 -36.90
C LEU A 531 -2.50 0.38 -38.10
N SER A 532 -1.52 -0.10 -38.88
CA SER A 532 -1.31 0.43 -40.23
C SER A 532 -2.08 -0.40 -41.25
N ASN A 533 -2.43 0.20 -42.39
CA ASN A 533 -3.08 -0.52 -43.49
C ASN A 533 -2.24 -1.72 -43.96
N GLU A 534 -0.91 -1.60 -43.94
CA GLU A 534 0.02 -2.69 -44.28
C GLU A 534 -0.07 -3.87 -43.31
N ILE A 535 -0.12 -3.60 -41.99
CA ILE A 535 -0.26 -4.64 -40.96
C ILE A 535 -1.61 -5.35 -41.08
N ILE A 536 -2.68 -4.59 -41.35
CA ILE A 536 -4.04 -5.11 -41.54
C ILE A 536 -4.10 -6.03 -42.77
N GLN A 537 -3.57 -5.58 -43.90
CA GLN A 537 -3.53 -6.37 -45.14
C GLN A 537 -2.66 -7.62 -44.99
N GLY A 538 -1.50 -7.49 -44.35
CA GLY A 538 -0.61 -8.62 -44.05
C GLY A 538 -1.30 -9.68 -43.18
N PHE A 539 -2.06 -9.25 -42.17
CA PHE A 539 -2.84 -10.17 -41.34
C PHE A 539 -3.94 -10.89 -42.13
N GLN A 540 -4.67 -10.19 -42.99
CA GLN A 540 -5.67 -10.82 -43.86
C GLN A 540 -5.04 -11.89 -44.75
N GLN A 541 -3.92 -11.58 -45.39
CA GLN A 541 -3.19 -12.54 -46.21
C GLN A 541 -2.74 -13.77 -45.40
N LEU A 542 -2.16 -13.55 -44.23
CA LEU A 542 -1.76 -14.64 -43.32
C LEU A 542 -2.96 -15.54 -42.97
N LEU A 543 -4.10 -14.93 -42.64
CA LEU A 543 -5.31 -15.66 -42.27
C LEU A 543 -5.83 -16.54 -43.42
N PHE A 544 -5.83 -16.03 -44.66
CA PHE A 544 -6.24 -16.83 -45.82
C PHE A 544 -5.22 -17.90 -46.22
N LEU A 545 -3.91 -17.66 -46.00
CA LEU A 545 -2.86 -18.62 -46.33
C LEU A 545 -2.82 -19.80 -45.36
N GLU A 546 -3.00 -19.55 -44.07
CA GLU A 546 -2.85 -20.55 -43.01
C GLU A 546 -4.15 -21.36 -42.76
N LEU A 547 -5.32 -20.79 -43.09
CA LEU A 547 -6.60 -21.49 -42.93
C LEU A 547 -6.93 -22.33 -44.17
N ASN A 548 -6.57 -23.62 -44.13
CA ASN A 548 -6.89 -24.56 -45.21
C ASN A 548 -8.33 -25.11 -45.09
N TYR A 549 -9.31 -24.34 -45.53
CA TYR A 549 -10.75 -24.66 -45.41
C TYR A 549 -11.49 -24.77 -46.73
N SER A 550 -12.75 -25.22 -46.65
CA SER A 550 -13.74 -24.95 -47.70
C SER A 550 -13.99 -23.44 -47.83
N GLN A 551 -14.33 -22.99 -49.05
CA GLN A 551 -14.61 -21.59 -49.35
C GLN A 551 -15.68 -20.97 -48.44
N GLU A 552 -16.69 -21.74 -48.05
CA GLU A 552 -17.77 -21.29 -47.15
C GLU A 552 -17.25 -20.90 -45.76
N LYS A 553 -16.33 -21.70 -45.19
CA LYS A 553 -15.73 -21.40 -43.88
C LYS A 553 -14.78 -20.20 -43.95
N LEU A 554 -14.04 -20.03 -45.04
CA LEU A 554 -13.22 -18.83 -45.25
C LEU A 554 -14.09 -17.57 -45.34
N ASN A 555 -15.19 -17.63 -46.09
CA ASN A 555 -16.13 -16.51 -46.19
C ASN A 555 -16.73 -16.15 -44.82
N PHE A 556 -17.09 -17.14 -44.01
CA PHE A 556 -17.59 -16.93 -42.65
C PHE A 556 -16.58 -16.21 -41.75
N VAL A 557 -15.32 -16.67 -41.72
CA VAL A 557 -14.26 -16.01 -40.94
C VAL A 557 -13.98 -14.59 -41.47
N GLY A 558 -13.98 -14.41 -42.79
CA GLY A 558 -13.85 -13.11 -43.44
C GLY A 558 -14.94 -12.12 -43.01
N GLN A 559 -16.21 -12.55 -42.99
CA GLN A 559 -17.33 -11.74 -42.51
C GLN A 559 -17.19 -11.37 -41.04
N CYS A 560 -16.69 -12.28 -40.20
CA CYS A 560 -16.41 -11.97 -38.80
C CYS A 560 -15.37 -10.84 -38.67
N LEU A 561 -14.32 -10.87 -39.48
CA LEU A 561 -13.27 -9.85 -39.48
C LEU A 561 -13.78 -8.49 -39.98
N GLU A 562 -14.56 -8.47 -41.07
CA GLU A 562 -15.18 -7.23 -41.60
C GLU A 562 -16.10 -6.57 -40.56
N ASN A 563 -16.93 -7.37 -39.88
CA ASN A 563 -17.80 -6.89 -38.81
C ASN A 563 -17.01 -6.22 -37.68
N VAL A 564 -15.85 -6.77 -37.33
CA VAL A 564 -14.98 -6.19 -36.30
C VAL A 564 -14.34 -4.89 -36.79
N TYR A 565 -13.90 -4.81 -38.05
CA TYR A 565 -13.40 -3.55 -38.61
C TYR A 565 -14.44 -2.44 -38.62
N GLN A 566 -15.70 -2.75 -38.93
CA GLN A 566 -16.79 -1.77 -38.84
C GLN A 566 -17.02 -1.33 -37.39
N THR A 567 -17.04 -2.28 -36.46
CA THR A 567 -17.27 -2.00 -35.03
C THR A 567 -16.16 -1.12 -34.43
N LEU A 568 -14.92 -1.31 -34.86
CA LEU A 568 -13.76 -0.55 -34.39
C LEU A 568 -13.49 0.74 -35.20
N GLY A 569 -14.31 1.04 -36.22
CA GLY A 569 -14.13 2.23 -37.07
C GLY A 569 -12.89 2.18 -37.98
N ILE A 570 -12.37 0.98 -38.28
CA ILE A 570 -11.17 0.78 -39.10
C ILE A 570 -11.52 0.85 -40.60
N ALA A 571 -12.75 0.48 -40.98
CA ALA A 571 -13.20 0.41 -42.37
C ALA A 571 -13.21 1.77 -43.11
N ASP A 572 -13.45 2.89 -42.40
CA ASP A 572 -13.56 4.22 -43.01
C ASP A 572 -12.20 4.86 -43.37
N ASN A 573 -11.08 4.29 -42.90
CA ASN A 573 -9.73 4.76 -43.22
C ASN A 573 -9.07 4.03 -44.40
N ILE A 574 -9.65 2.91 -44.85
CA ILE A 574 -9.12 2.12 -45.97
C ILE A 574 -9.63 2.70 -47.31
N THR A 575 -10.78 3.35 -47.33
CA THR A 575 -11.42 3.93 -48.53
C THR A 575 -11.08 5.40 -48.80
N ASN A 576 -10.39 6.09 -47.88
CA ASN A 576 -10.09 7.53 -48.00
C ASN A 576 -8.65 7.86 -48.49
N ASN A 577 -7.86 6.84 -48.87
CA ASN A 577 -6.51 7.01 -49.44
C ASN A 577 -6.36 6.22 -50.75
N GLU A 578 -7.36 6.28 -51.64
CA GLU A 578 -7.16 5.97 -53.07
C GLU A 578 -6.78 7.24 -53.85
#